data_AF-A0A4W5RZT9-F1
#
_entry.id   AF-A0A4W5RZT9-F1
#
_cell.length_a   1.000
_cell.length_b   1.000
_cell.length_c   1.000
_cell.angle_alpha   90.00
_cell.angle_beta   90.00
_cell.angle_gamma   90.00
#
_symmetry.space_group_name_H-M   'P 1'
#
loop_
_entity.id
_entity.type
_entity.pdbx_description
1 polymer ?
#
loop_
_entity_poly.entity_id
_entity_poly.type
_entity_poly.pdbx_seq_one_letter_code
_entity_poly.pdbx_strand_id
1 'polypeptide(L)'
;MAEDIPVEDYPTEIEEQLTGFESSVGAVNNMVQTILSMPRNELVQKLDPLEQAKMDLMSAYSLNSLFWMYLVTQGINPKEHAIKQELERIRTYMNRVKEITDRRKAARLNKAAASRFLRNALWKLEERGSKDTPGRAPQDTPGRAPQDTPGRAPQDTPGRGTPGRGQRTPGRGHRTPGRGQHTPGRGQHKRRLL
;
A
#
# COMPACT_ATOMS: atom_id res chain seq x y z
N MET A 1 -40.14 40.78 -25.42
CA MET A 1 -41.07 39.68 -25.72
C MET A 1 -40.19 38.58 -26.28
N ALA A 2 -39.89 37.57 -25.47
CA ALA A 2 -39.12 36.42 -25.93
C ALA A 2 -40.11 35.55 -26.71
N GLU A 3 -39.78 35.24 -27.96
CA GLU A 3 -40.59 34.34 -28.78
C GLU A 3 -40.56 32.94 -28.14
N ASP A 4 -41.75 32.41 -27.85
CA ASP A 4 -41.94 31.00 -27.50
C ASP A 4 -41.50 30.18 -28.72
N ILE A 5 -40.26 29.69 -28.67
CA ILE A 5 -39.75 28.69 -29.59
C ILE A 5 -40.65 27.46 -29.40
N PRO A 6 -41.31 26.94 -30.46
CA PRO A 6 -42.08 25.71 -30.35
C PRO A 6 -41.12 24.63 -29.85
N VAL A 7 -41.44 24.02 -28.72
CA VAL A 7 -40.75 22.82 -28.26
C VAL A 7 -40.96 21.79 -29.36
N GLU A 8 -39.99 21.61 -30.25
CA GLU A 8 -39.99 20.47 -31.15
C GLU A 8 -39.90 19.25 -30.23
N ASP A 9 -41.04 18.58 -30.08
CA ASP A 9 -41.11 17.28 -29.44
C ASP A 9 -40.08 16.37 -30.12
N TYR A 10 -39.18 15.82 -29.31
CA TYR A 10 -38.22 14.85 -29.79
C TYR A 10 -38.94 13.60 -30.32
N PRO A 11 -38.30 12.77 -31.18
CA PRO A 11 -38.92 11.56 -31.70
C PRO A 11 -39.45 10.64 -30.58
N THR A 12 -40.68 10.14 -30.71
CA THR A 12 -41.31 9.29 -29.66
C THR A 12 -40.51 8.02 -29.35
N GLU A 13 -39.69 7.55 -30.29
CA GLU A 13 -38.82 6.38 -30.14
C GLU A 13 -37.79 6.54 -29.02
N ILE A 14 -37.43 7.78 -28.64
CA ILE A 14 -36.46 8.05 -27.59
C ILE A 14 -37.09 8.49 -26.27
N GLU A 15 -38.42 8.65 -26.21
CA GLU A 15 -39.13 9.14 -25.04
C GLU A 15 -38.89 8.27 -23.79
N GLU A 16 -38.97 6.95 -23.95
CA GLU A 16 -38.71 5.99 -22.87
C GLU A 16 -37.25 6.09 -22.37
N GLN A 17 -36.30 6.24 -23.29
CA GLN A 17 -34.88 6.35 -22.97
C GLN A 17 -34.58 7.65 -22.22
N LEU A 18 -35.19 8.77 -22.63
CA LEU A 18 -35.06 10.06 -21.97
C LEU A 18 -35.67 10.05 -20.58
N THR A 19 -36.87 9.51 -20.43
CA THR A 19 -37.55 9.38 -19.14
C THR A 19 -36.74 8.50 -18.17
N GLY A 20 -36.20 7.39 -18.67
CA GLY A 20 -35.32 6.51 -17.90
C GLY A 20 -33.99 7.18 -17.51
N PHE A 21 -33.41 7.97 -18.43
CA PHE A 21 -32.21 8.75 -18.16
C PHE A 21 -32.44 9.83 -17.10
N GLU A 22 -33.51 10.62 -17.22
CA GLU A 22 -33.87 11.66 -16.25
C GLU A 22 -34.08 11.06 -14.86
N SER A 23 -34.84 9.96 -14.77
CA SER A 23 -35.06 9.23 -13.51
C SER A 23 -33.74 8.76 -12.90
N SER A 24 -32.83 8.23 -13.72
CA SER A 24 -31.51 7.75 -13.28
C SER A 24 -30.62 8.90 -12.80
N VAL A 25 -30.60 10.03 -13.52
CA VAL A 25 -29.86 11.23 -13.13
C VAL A 25 -30.41 11.81 -11.83
N GLY A 26 -31.73 11.85 -11.67
CA GLY A 26 -32.39 12.27 -10.44
C GLY A 26 -32.00 11.40 -9.24
N ALA A 27 -31.97 10.07 -9.41
CA ALA A 27 -31.52 9.14 -8.37
C ALA A 27 -30.04 9.38 -7.99
N VAL A 28 -29.16 9.57 -8.98
CA VAL A 28 -27.76 9.89 -8.72
C VAL A 28 -27.59 11.23 -8.00
N ASN A 29 -28.33 12.27 -8.41
CA ASN A 29 -28.30 13.58 -7.77
C ASN A 29 -28.69 13.46 -6.29
N ASN A 30 -29.74 12.70 -5.95
CA ASN A 30 -30.16 12.48 -4.57
C ASN A 30 -29.06 11.78 -3.74
N MET A 31 -28.38 10.78 -4.31
CA MET A 31 -27.26 10.11 -3.63
C MET A 31 -26.07 11.07 -3.41
N VAL A 32 -25.72 11.88 -4.41
CA VAL A 32 -24.65 12.88 -4.30
C VAL A 32 -24.98 13.92 -3.23
N GLN A 33 -26.21 14.43 -3.20
CA GLN A 33 -26.65 15.38 -2.17
C GLN A 33 -26.56 14.79 -0.76
N THR A 34 -26.89 13.51 -0.60
CA THR A 34 -26.75 12.80 0.68
C THR A 34 -25.29 12.78 1.13
N ILE A 35 -24.35 12.46 0.22
CA ILE A 35 -22.91 12.42 0.53
C ILE A 35 -22.38 13.82 0.83
N LEU A 36 -22.79 14.84 0.08
CA LEU A 36 -22.35 16.23 0.27
C LEU A 36 -22.89 16.84 1.58
N SER A 37 -24.04 16.37 2.06
CA SER A 37 -24.63 16.80 3.33
C SER A 37 -23.83 16.34 4.55
N MET A 38 -22.92 15.36 4.39
CA MET A 38 -22.03 14.90 5.46
C MET A 38 -20.69 15.62 5.38
N PRO A 39 -20.23 16.31 6.44
CA PRO A 39 -18.94 16.99 6.42
C PRO A 39 -17.79 15.98 6.36
N ARG A 40 -16.90 16.15 5.36
CA ARG A 40 -15.76 15.25 5.11
C ARG A 40 -14.87 15.03 6.33
N ASN A 41 -14.70 16.05 7.18
CA ASN A 41 -13.88 15.95 8.38
C ASN A 41 -14.42 14.91 9.39
N GLU A 42 -15.75 14.84 9.57
CA GLU A 42 -16.37 13.85 10.45
C GLU A 42 -16.25 12.43 9.92
N LEU A 43 -16.25 12.29 8.59
CA LEU A 43 -16.10 11.01 7.91
C LEU A 43 -14.66 10.51 8.02
N VAL A 44 -13.68 11.37 7.79
CA VAL A 44 -12.24 11.03 7.85
C VAL A 44 -11.80 10.65 9.27
N GLN A 45 -12.36 11.28 10.31
CA GLN A 45 -12.02 10.94 11.70
C GLN A 45 -12.46 9.54 12.13
N LYS A 46 -13.46 8.96 11.45
CA LYS A 46 -14.04 7.65 11.83
C LYS A 46 -13.48 6.48 11.03
N LEU A 47 -12.71 6.75 9.96
CA LEU A 47 -12.26 5.74 9.02
C LEU A 47 -10.79 5.41 9.20
N ASP A 48 -10.45 4.15 8.98
CA ASP A 48 -9.04 3.77 8.87
C ASP A 48 -8.43 4.29 7.55
N PRO A 49 -7.10 4.50 7.48
CA PRO A 49 -6.47 5.06 6.28
C PRO A 49 -6.76 4.29 4.97
N LEU A 50 -6.97 2.97 5.05
CA LEU A 50 -7.32 2.14 3.89
C LEU A 50 -8.78 2.33 3.48
N GLU A 51 -9.69 2.52 4.43
CA GLU A 51 -11.09 2.86 4.17
C GLU A 51 -11.22 4.25 3.54
N GLN A 52 -10.44 5.21 4.04
CA GLN A 52 -10.37 6.55 3.45
C GLN A 52 -9.88 6.50 1.99
N ALA A 53 -8.82 5.74 1.71
CA ALA A 53 -8.33 5.56 0.34
C ALA A 53 -9.37 4.92 -0.60
N LYS A 54 -10.14 3.95 -0.10
CA LYS A 54 -11.26 3.36 -0.86
C LYS A 54 -12.34 4.39 -1.17
N MET A 55 -12.73 5.18 -0.18
CA MET A 55 -13.72 6.23 -0.34
C MET A 55 -13.27 7.27 -1.37
N ASP A 56 -12.05 7.79 -1.24
CA ASP A 56 -11.51 8.78 -2.17
C ASP A 56 -11.44 8.23 -3.61
N LEU A 57 -11.08 6.95 -3.78
CA LEU A 57 -11.09 6.28 -5.10
C LEU A 57 -12.50 6.12 -5.67
N MET A 58 -13.48 5.77 -4.83
CA MET A 58 -14.88 5.68 -5.24
C MET A 58 -15.41 7.05 -5.67
N SER A 59 -15.12 8.12 -4.91
CA SER A 59 -15.50 9.49 -5.27
C SER A 59 -14.86 9.92 -6.59
N ALA A 60 -13.56 9.65 -6.77
CA ALA A 60 -12.87 9.94 -8.02
C ALA A 60 -13.47 9.15 -9.20
N TYR A 61 -13.76 7.86 -9.01
CA TYR A 61 -14.42 7.03 -10.03
C TYR A 61 -15.78 7.59 -10.42
N SER A 62 -16.66 7.86 -9.44
CA SER A 62 -17.98 8.42 -9.67
C SER A 62 -17.95 9.73 -10.44
N LEU A 63 -17.08 10.68 -10.06
CA LEU A 63 -16.93 11.95 -10.78
C LEU A 63 -16.48 11.75 -12.23
N ASN A 64 -15.50 10.88 -12.46
CA ASN A 64 -15.01 10.61 -13.81
C ASN A 64 -16.05 9.84 -14.66
N SER A 65 -16.86 8.97 -14.05
CA SER A 65 -17.98 8.30 -14.73
C SER A 65 -19.09 9.29 -15.12
N LEU A 66 -19.41 10.26 -14.26
CA LEU A 66 -20.37 11.32 -14.59
C LEU A 66 -19.83 12.22 -15.70
N PHE A 67 -18.54 12.54 -15.67
CA PHE A 67 -17.91 13.30 -16.74
C PHE A 67 -17.88 12.52 -18.07
N TRP A 68 -17.65 11.21 -18.03
CA TRP A 68 -17.77 10.33 -19.20
C TRP A 68 -19.18 10.41 -19.81
N MET A 69 -20.22 10.30 -18.97
CA MET A 69 -21.61 10.43 -19.40
C MET A 69 -21.88 11.82 -20.01
N TYR A 70 -21.38 12.89 -19.38
CA TYR A 70 -21.48 14.24 -19.93
C TYR A 70 -20.87 14.34 -21.33
N LEU A 71 -19.67 13.80 -21.56
CA LEU A 71 -19.06 13.80 -22.89
C LEU A 71 -19.92 13.08 -23.94
N VAL A 72 -20.53 11.95 -23.57
CA VAL A 72 -21.48 11.24 -24.45
C VAL A 72 -22.65 12.14 -24.83
N THR A 73 -23.21 12.92 -23.89
CA THR A 73 -24.31 13.86 -24.20
C THR A 73 -23.90 15.01 -25.12
N GLN A 74 -22.62 15.39 -25.11
CA GLN A 74 -22.06 16.40 -26.00
C GLN A 74 -21.67 15.83 -27.38
N GLY A 75 -21.92 14.54 -27.63
CA GLY A 75 -21.49 13.85 -28.86
C GLY A 75 -19.99 13.60 -28.95
N ILE A 76 -19.23 13.80 -27.86
CA ILE A 76 -17.79 13.57 -27.81
C ILE A 76 -17.54 12.11 -27.44
N ASN A 77 -16.80 11.37 -28.28
CA ASN A 77 -16.42 10.00 -27.98
C ASN A 77 -15.45 9.93 -26.79
N PRO A 78 -15.86 9.41 -25.61
CA PRO A 78 -15.01 9.47 -24.43
C PRO A 78 -13.81 8.51 -24.51
N LYS A 79 -13.82 7.55 -25.43
CA LYS A 79 -12.69 6.63 -25.67
C LYS A 79 -11.48 7.33 -26.30
N GLU A 80 -11.72 8.44 -26.99
CA GLU A 80 -10.70 9.29 -27.61
C GLU A 80 -10.33 10.48 -26.72
N HIS A 81 -11.10 10.72 -25.66
CA HIS A 81 -10.86 11.78 -24.68
C HIS A 81 -9.88 11.33 -23.58
N ALA A 82 -9.15 12.28 -22.99
CA ALA A 82 -8.18 12.02 -21.90
C ALA A 82 -8.80 11.38 -20.65
N ILE A 83 -10.12 11.44 -20.51
CA ILE A 83 -10.89 10.80 -19.42
C ILE A 83 -10.63 9.30 -19.34
N LYS A 84 -10.34 8.64 -20.46
CA LYS A 84 -9.95 7.23 -20.48
C LYS A 84 -8.69 6.98 -19.65
N GLN A 85 -7.70 7.88 -19.72
CA GLN A 85 -6.47 7.78 -18.95
C GLN A 85 -6.73 7.96 -17.45
N GLU A 86 -7.64 8.86 -17.08
CA GLU A 86 -8.04 9.04 -15.67
C GLU A 86 -8.72 7.78 -15.10
N LEU A 87 -9.58 7.12 -15.89
CA LEU A 87 -10.19 5.84 -15.49
C LEU A 87 -9.16 4.72 -15.33
N GLU A 88 -8.18 4.62 -16.24
CA GLU A 88 -7.08 3.66 -16.09
C GLU A 88 -6.23 3.97 -14.85
N ARG A 89 -5.95 5.25 -14.58
CA ARG A 89 -5.23 5.69 -13.37
C ARG A 89 -5.98 5.26 -12.10
N ILE A 90 -7.29 5.44 -12.06
CA ILE A 90 -8.13 5.01 -10.93
C ILE A 90 -8.09 3.48 -10.78
N ARG A 91 -8.19 2.73 -11.88
CA ARG A 91 -8.09 1.27 -11.87
C ARG A 91 -6.76 0.80 -11.29
N THR A 92 -5.64 1.43 -11.66
CA THR A 92 -4.32 1.14 -11.09
C THR A 92 -4.31 1.32 -9.57
N TYR A 93 -4.89 2.41 -9.06
CA TYR A 93 -4.95 2.66 -7.62
C TYR A 93 -5.92 1.73 -6.89
N MET A 94 -7.05 1.35 -7.49
CA MET A 94 -7.95 0.33 -6.94
C MET A 94 -7.25 -1.04 -6.80
N ASN A 95 -6.49 -1.44 -7.82
CA ASN A 95 -5.66 -2.64 -7.75
C ASN A 95 -4.61 -2.54 -6.64
N ARG A 96 -4.01 -1.36 -6.44
CA ARG A 96 -3.07 -1.13 -5.35
C ARG A 96 -3.70 -1.28 -3.98
N VAL A 97 -4.91 -0.73 -3.78
CA VAL A 97 -5.68 -0.90 -2.54
C VAL A 97 -6.03 -2.37 -2.30
N LYS A 98 -6.39 -3.11 -3.36
CA LYS A 98 -6.64 -4.55 -3.30
C LYS A 98 -5.39 -5.32 -2.85
N GLU A 99 -4.23 -5.08 -3.48
CA GLU A 99 -2.96 -5.71 -3.10
C GLU A 99 -2.61 -5.46 -1.63
N ILE A 100 -2.77 -4.22 -1.15
CA ILE A 100 -2.49 -3.87 0.25
C ILE A 100 -3.45 -4.60 1.18
N THR A 101 -4.73 -4.67 0.83
CA THR A 101 -5.76 -5.40 1.58
C THR A 101 -5.42 -6.89 1.67
N ASP A 102 -5.02 -7.50 0.56
CA ASP A 102 -4.70 -8.93 0.49
C ASP A 102 -3.42 -9.25 1.25
N ARG A 103 -2.38 -8.41 1.14
CA ARG A 103 -1.15 -8.53 1.95
C ARG A 103 -1.43 -8.38 3.45
N ARG A 104 -2.43 -7.59 3.85
CA ARG A 104 -2.84 -7.46 5.25
C ARG A 104 -3.51 -8.74 5.76
N LYS A 105 -4.22 -9.47 4.89
CA LYS A 105 -4.88 -10.74 5.21
C LYS A 105 -3.95 -11.96 5.08
N ALA A 106 -2.87 -11.86 4.32
CA ALA A 106 -1.94 -12.96 4.07
C ALA A 106 -1.28 -13.47 5.36
N ALA A 107 -1.12 -14.80 5.44
CA ALA A 107 -0.42 -15.44 6.54
C ALA A 107 1.04 -14.95 6.63
N ARG A 108 1.48 -14.57 7.83
CA ARG A 108 2.85 -14.11 8.07
C ARG A 108 3.69 -15.25 8.61
N LEU A 109 4.84 -15.51 7.99
CA LEU A 109 5.81 -16.47 8.50
C LEU A 109 6.38 -15.98 9.84
N ASN A 110 6.34 -16.85 10.85
CA ASN A 110 6.99 -16.57 12.13
C ASN A 110 8.50 -16.73 11.96
N LYS A 111 9.19 -15.60 11.75
CA LYS A 111 10.64 -15.55 11.55
C LYS A 111 11.40 -16.23 12.69
N ALA A 112 10.96 -16.06 13.94
CA ALA A 112 11.59 -16.67 15.11
C ALA A 112 11.44 -18.20 15.12
N ALA A 113 10.26 -18.72 14.75
CA ALA A 113 10.04 -20.16 14.62
C ALA A 113 10.88 -20.76 13.47
N ALA A 114 10.92 -20.09 12.31
CA ALA A 114 11.76 -20.50 11.18
C ALA A 114 13.26 -20.56 11.57
N SER A 115 13.76 -19.57 12.30
CA SER A 115 15.14 -19.58 12.82
C SER A 115 15.39 -20.74 13.80
N ARG A 116 14.41 -21.11 14.64
CA ARG A 116 14.51 -22.28 15.53
C ARG A 116 14.58 -23.58 14.73
N PHE A 117 13.76 -23.73 13.70
CA PHE A 117 13.81 -24.91 12.82
C PHE A 117 15.16 -25.03 12.12
N LEU A 118 15.69 -23.94 11.57
CA LEU A 118 17.00 -23.94 10.94
C LEU A 118 18.12 -24.30 11.92
N ARG A 119 18.13 -23.71 13.12
CA ARG A 119 19.14 -23.98 14.14
C ARG A 119 19.11 -25.46 14.59
N ASN A 120 17.92 -26.00 14.82
CA ASN A 120 17.76 -27.42 15.17
C ASN A 120 18.17 -28.36 14.02
N ALA A 121 17.89 -27.99 12.78
CA ALA A 121 18.29 -28.78 11.61
C ALA A 121 19.82 -28.79 11.39
N LEU A 122 20.48 -27.63 11.57
CA LEU A 122 21.94 -27.51 11.46
C LEU A 122 22.65 -28.25 12.61
N TRP A 123 22.17 -28.12 13.84
CA TRP A 123 22.72 -28.84 14.99
C TRP A 123 22.68 -30.36 14.81
N LYS A 124 21.56 -30.88 14.29
CA LYS A 124 21.41 -32.32 13.98
C LYS A 124 22.33 -32.80 12.85
N LEU A 125 22.76 -31.92 11.95
CA LEU A 125 23.71 -32.25 10.88
C LEU A 125 25.13 -32.39 11.44
N GLU A 126 25.54 -31.54 12.38
CA GLU A 126 26.87 -31.64 13.03
C GLU A 126 27.01 -32.93 13.87
N GLU A 127 25.96 -33.34 14.58
CA GLU A 127 25.96 -34.60 15.32
C GLU A 127 26.04 -35.84 14.41
N ARG A 128 25.52 -35.76 13.17
CA ARG A 128 25.53 -36.85 12.19
C ARG A 128 26.81 -36.88 11.34
N GLY A 129 27.40 -35.73 11.05
CA GLY A 129 28.70 -35.61 10.37
C GLY A 129 29.89 -36.03 11.23
N SER A 130 29.72 -36.06 12.55
CA SER A 130 30.77 -36.45 13.50
C SER A 130 30.82 -37.95 13.82
N LYS A 131 29.94 -38.78 13.23
CA LYS A 131 29.84 -40.23 13.54
C LYS A 131 30.09 -41.21 12.38
N ASP A 132 30.27 -40.75 11.13
CA ASP A 132 30.53 -41.65 9.99
C ASP A 132 31.73 -41.18 9.13
N THR A 133 32.95 -41.35 9.63
CA THR A 133 34.15 -41.41 8.78
C THR A 133 35.23 -42.29 9.41
N PRO A 134 35.48 -43.52 8.90
CA PRO A 134 36.77 -44.18 9.05
C PRO A 134 37.73 -43.69 7.96
N GLY A 135 38.93 -43.28 8.36
CA GLY A 135 39.82 -42.37 7.62
C GLY A 135 40.53 -42.92 6.38
N ARG A 136 41.27 -42.04 5.68
CA ARG A 136 42.67 -42.26 5.21
C ARG A 136 43.30 -41.00 4.56
N ALA A 137 44.36 -40.52 5.23
CA ALA A 137 45.61 -39.83 4.81
C ALA A 137 45.65 -38.56 3.92
N PRO A 138 46.46 -37.53 4.28
CA PRO A 138 46.93 -36.48 3.38
C PRO A 138 48.10 -36.98 2.51
N GLN A 139 48.10 -36.65 1.21
CA GLN A 139 49.26 -36.85 0.33
C GLN A 139 50.06 -35.56 0.20
N ASP A 140 51.34 -35.63 0.58
CA ASP A 140 52.38 -34.65 0.28
C ASP A 140 52.55 -34.48 -1.25
N THR A 141 52.64 -33.23 -1.72
CA THR A 141 53.11 -32.93 -3.07
C THR A 141 54.27 -31.92 -2.99
N PRO A 142 55.49 -32.26 -3.43
CA PRO A 142 56.60 -31.31 -3.51
C PRO A 142 56.51 -30.47 -4.79
N GLY A 143 56.92 -29.20 -4.66
CA GLY A 143 56.58 -28.13 -5.60
C GLY A 143 57.28 -28.10 -6.96
N ARG A 144 56.80 -27.18 -7.79
CA ARG A 144 57.50 -26.59 -8.93
C ARG A 144 56.90 -25.21 -9.24
N ALA A 145 57.71 -24.15 -9.14
CA ALA A 145 57.43 -22.83 -9.70
C ALA A 145 58.11 -22.70 -11.08
N PRO A 146 58.01 -21.55 -11.78
CA PRO A 146 56.82 -20.87 -12.29
C PRO A 146 56.88 -20.76 -13.84
N GLN A 147 55.79 -20.42 -14.53
CA GLN A 147 55.86 -19.91 -15.90
C GLN A 147 55.01 -18.64 -16.06
N ASP A 148 55.70 -17.59 -16.47
CA ASP A 148 55.20 -16.28 -16.85
C ASP A 148 54.34 -16.32 -18.12
N THR A 149 53.30 -15.49 -18.18
CA THR A 149 53.00 -14.64 -19.36
C THR A 149 51.98 -13.55 -19.00
N PRO A 150 52.01 -12.38 -19.67
CA PRO A 150 51.57 -11.11 -19.10
C PRO A 150 50.23 -10.59 -19.65
N GLY A 151 49.60 -9.71 -18.86
CA GLY A 151 48.85 -8.56 -19.36
C GLY A 151 47.33 -8.62 -19.19
N ARG A 152 46.79 -7.70 -18.39
CA ARG A 152 45.89 -6.60 -18.83
C ARG A 152 45.34 -5.84 -17.61
N ALA A 153 45.66 -4.55 -17.53
CA ALA A 153 45.18 -3.60 -16.53
C ALA A 153 43.68 -3.25 -16.71
N PRO A 154 43.05 -2.69 -15.67
CA PRO A 154 42.11 -1.58 -15.87
C PRO A 154 42.57 -0.30 -15.17
N GLN A 155 42.28 0.80 -15.86
CA GLN A 155 42.73 2.17 -15.60
C GLN A 155 41.95 2.87 -14.48
N ASP A 156 42.64 3.81 -13.85
CA ASP A 156 42.16 4.84 -12.94
C ASP A 156 41.10 5.78 -13.55
N THR A 157 40.23 6.32 -12.70
CA THR A 157 39.47 7.56 -12.96
C THR A 157 39.57 8.47 -11.73
N PRO A 158 40.04 9.73 -11.84
CA PRO A 158 40.15 10.64 -10.69
C PRO A 158 39.18 11.84 -10.74
N GLY A 159 38.85 12.38 -9.54
CA GLY A 159 38.30 13.73 -9.31
C GLY A 159 37.11 13.73 -8.33
N ARG A 160 37.27 13.89 -7.01
CA ARG A 160 37.65 15.05 -6.17
C ARG A 160 36.62 16.19 -6.17
N GLY A 161 36.03 16.46 -4.99
CA GLY A 161 35.38 17.74 -4.67
C GLY A 161 34.45 17.74 -3.45
N THR A 162 34.99 17.78 -2.23
CA THR A 162 34.34 18.37 -1.03
C THR A 162 34.92 19.78 -0.83
N PRO A 163 34.23 20.74 -0.19
CA PRO A 163 34.26 20.86 1.28
C PRO A 163 32.94 21.43 1.90
N GLY A 164 32.51 21.03 3.10
CA GLY A 164 32.90 21.62 4.39
C GLY A 164 31.62 21.87 5.22
N ARG A 165 31.43 21.24 6.38
CA ARG A 165 31.90 21.58 7.74
C ARG A 165 30.91 22.47 8.52
N GLY A 166 30.39 21.94 9.63
CA GLY A 166 29.71 22.70 10.68
C GLY A 166 29.21 21.84 11.84
N GLN A 167 30.09 21.55 12.80
CA GLN A 167 29.77 20.96 14.12
C GLN A 167 29.25 22.02 15.10
N ARG A 168 28.39 21.63 16.07
CA ARG A 168 28.40 21.94 17.53
C ARG A 168 26.98 21.70 18.14
N THR A 169 26.71 20.62 18.89
CA THR A 169 26.78 20.42 20.39
C THR A 169 25.46 20.78 21.14
N PRO A 170 25.21 20.40 22.43
CA PRO A 170 24.18 19.41 22.77
C PRO A 170 23.12 19.90 23.80
N GLY A 171 21.95 19.24 23.86
CA GLY A 171 20.89 19.54 24.82
C GLY A 171 20.60 18.39 25.78
N ARG A 172 21.15 18.48 26.99
CA ARG A 172 20.99 17.59 28.15
C ARG A 172 19.68 17.90 28.88
N GLY A 173 18.96 16.88 29.34
CA GLY A 173 17.78 17.04 30.19
C GLY A 173 17.30 15.75 30.86
N HIS A 174 18.09 15.18 31.77
CA HIS A 174 17.58 14.29 32.81
C HIS A 174 16.73 15.10 33.80
N ARG A 175 15.56 14.57 34.22
CA ARG A 175 15.03 14.62 35.60
C ARG A 175 13.68 13.88 35.70
N THR A 176 13.72 12.66 36.20
CA THR A 176 12.81 12.17 37.26
C THR A 176 13.18 12.90 38.58
N PRO A 177 12.29 13.11 39.58
CA PRO A 177 11.79 12.01 40.42
C PRO A 177 10.40 12.21 41.12
N GLY A 178 9.92 11.16 41.79
CA GLY A 178 8.85 11.21 42.82
C GLY A 178 7.74 10.21 42.54
N ARG A 179 7.69 8.99 43.08
CA ARG A 179 7.72 8.48 44.47
C ARG A 179 6.46 8.81 45.30
N GLY A 180 5.54 7.86 45.30
CA GLY A 180 4.71 7.41 46.43
C GLY A 180 4.23 5.99 46.05
N GLN A 181 4.66 4.89 46.68
CA GLN A 181 4.31 4.38 48.03
C GLN A 181 2.82 4.58 48.34
N HIS A 182 2.02 3.62 48.79
CA HIS A 182 2.12 2.18 49.03
C HIS A 182 0.66 1.70 49.24
N THR A 183 0.42 0.43 48.96
CA THR A 183 -0.70 -0.53 49.24
C THR A 183 -1.48 -0.42 50.58
N PRO A 184 -2.40 -1.34 50.98
CA PRO A 184 -3.21 -2.39 50.30
C PRO A 184 -4.70 -2.49 50.76
N GLY A 185 -5.49 -3.38 50.13
CA GLY A 185 -6.69 -4.00 50.76
C GLY A 185 -7.57 -4.72 49.74
N ARG A 186 -7.52 -6.05 49.59
CA ARG A 186 -8.15 -7.14 50.38
C ARG A 186 -9.59 -7.48 49.90
N GLY A 187 -9.80 -8.74 49.52
CA GLY A 187 -11.11 -9.41 49.39
C GLY A 187 -11.40 -9.92 47.98
N GLN A 188 -10.99 -11.14 47.61
CA GLN A 188 -11.80 -12.37 47.67
C GLN A 188 -13.25 -12.20 47.15
N HIS A 189 -13.61 -12.84 46.03
CA HIS A 189 -14.45 -14.05 46.07
C HIS A 189 -14.73 -14.66 44.68
N LYS A 190 -14.67 -15.99 44.68
CA LYS A 190 -15.10 -16.93 43.65
C LYS A 190 -16.58 -16.76 43.24
N ARG A 191 -16.88 -17.07 41.97
CA ARG A 191 -17.97 -17.96 41.44
C ARG A 191 -18.17 -17.58 39.96
N ARG A 192 -17.84 -18.40 38.96
CA ARG A 192 -18.39 -19.71 38.52
C ARG A 192 -19.83 -19.59 37.98
N LEU A 193 -19.94 -19.79 36.65
CA LEU A 193 -21.06 -20.23 35.82
C LEU A 193 -22.47 -19.67 36.10
N LEU A 194 -23.03 -18.97 35.11
CA LEU A 194 -23.92 -19.52 34.07
C LEU A 194 -23.93 -18.54 32.88
#